data_AF-A0A135TIP9-F1
#
_entry.id   AF-A0A135TIP9-F1
#
_cell.length_a   1.000
_cell.length_b   1.000
_cell.length_c   1.000
_cell.angle_alpha   90.00
_cell.angle_beta   90.00
_cell.angle_gamma   90.00
#
_symmetry.space_group_name_H-M   'P 1'
#
loop_
_entity.id
_entity.type
_entity.pdbx_description
1 polymer ?
#
loop_
_entity_poly.entity_id
_entity_poly.type
_entity_poly.pdbx_seq_one_letter_code
_entity_poly.pdbx_strand_id
1 'polypeptide(L)'
;MVATPESSPAYSMSSTPWPNPEPGQALWKSQSWAGWTRDLEDELKTIQAEYDDYIDHVEDRLRSEKKKKKALIREVQRLNEELNAAKKVNDIEKMQRQNALALIDAARQELVTSASEYDSKTSFMRMLTKLGLSRKTDSPQMPQDLYPKRTQLPSPETLMLLISQHGAFDFPSTALIAERDPTRPDPTRNLLIDRVCLEDIREIYRIDPRNKDAVARINLGRRRAPGTPPPWTFSLRNYNLQPDQMINLHMPVEYYAEHMARTLAHSH
;
A
#
# COMPACT_ATOMS: atom_id res chain seq x y z
N MET A 1 -57.34 -31.34 47.17
CA MET A 1 -58.48 -31.15 46.26
C MET A 1 -57.89 -30.78 44.90
N VAL A 2 -57.98 -31.69 43.93
CA VAL A 2 -57.44 -31.53 42.57
C VAL A 2 -58.51 -30.85 41.73
N ALA A 3 -58.23 -29.63 41.26
CA ALA A 3 -59.14 -28.90 40.37
C ALA A 3 -59.07 -29.50 38.97
N THR A 4 -60.20 -30.01 38.49
CA THR A 4 -60.39 -30.46 37.11
C THR A 4 -60.41 -29.25 36.17
N PRO A 5 -59.68 -29.25 35.05
CA PRO A 5 -59.72 -28.15 34.09
C PRO A 5 -61.06 -28.17 33.32
N GLU A 6 -61.74 -27.02 33.30
CA GLU A 6 -62.94 -26.79 32.52
C GLU A 6 -62.65 -26.94 31.02
N SER A 7 -63.44 -27.79 30.37
CA SER A 7 -63.43 -28.00 28.92
C SER A 7 -63.90 -26.73 28.21
N SER A 8 -63.00 -26.06 27.49
CA SER A 8 -63.35 -24.97 26.57
C SER A 8 -64.43 -25.43 25.57
N PRO A 9 -65.42 -24.57 25.24
CA PRO A 9 -66.44 -24.89 24.26
C PRO A 9 -65.77 -25.05 22.89
N ALA A 10 -65.87 -26.26 22.33
CA ALA A 10 -65.49 -26.53 20.96
C ALA A 10 -66.38 -25.69 20.04
N TYR A 11 -65.83 -24.63 19.45
CA TYR A 11 -66.47 -23.94 18.35
C TYR A 11 -66.69 -24.94 17.22
N SER A 12 -67.94 -25.24 16.90
CA SER A 12 -68.33 -25.98 15.70
C SER A 12 -67.81 -25.23 14.47
N MET A 13 -66.66 -25.66 13.97
CA MET A 13 -66.10 -25.24 12.69
C MET A 13 -67.05 -25.75 11.59
N SER A 14 -68.05 -24.94 11.26
CA SER A 14 -68.91 -25.13 10.10
C SER A 14 -68.02 -25.29 8.87
N SER A 15 -67.90 -26.53 8.38
CA SER A 15 -67.08 -26.88 7.22
C SER A 15 -67.78 -26.53 5.90
N THR A 16 -68.56 -25.45 5.88
CA THR A 16 -69.05 -24.88 4.63
C THR A 16 -67.85 -24.25 3.95
N PRO A 17 -67.43 -24.74 2.77
CA PRO A 17 -66.36 -24.11 2.02
C PRO A 17 -66.80 -22.68 1.74
N TRP A 18 -66.03 -21.71 2.24
CA TRP A 18 -66.26 -20.31 1.87
C TRP A 18 -66.22 -20.26 0.34
N PRO A 19 -67.27 -19.74 -0.34
CA PRO A 19 -67.26 -19.62 -1.78
C PRO A 19 -66.02 -18.82 -2.16
N ASN A 20 -65.16 -19.41 -3.01
CA ASN A 20 -63.98 -18.72 -3.52
C ASN A 20 -64.47 -17.42 -4.15
N PRO A 21 -64.10 -16.25 -3.60
CA PRO A 21 -64.51 -14.98 -4.19
C PRO A 21 -63.96 -14.95 -5.61
N GLU A 22 -64.79 -14.57 -6.58
CA GLU A 22 -64.36 -14.46 -7.97
C GLU A 22 -63.08 -13.60 -8.05
N PRO A 23 -62.07 -14.03 -8.84
CA PRO A 23 -60.79 -13.36 -8.93
C PRO A 23 -60.96 -11.97 -9.56
N GLY A 24 -61.17 -10.96 -8.71
CA GLY A 24 -61.30 -9.57 -9.16
C GLY A 24 -61.98 -8.63 -8.19
N GLN A 25 -62.87 -9.11 -7.31
CA GLN A 25 -63.57 -8.25 -6.35
C GLN A 25 -63.54 -8.85 -4.96
N ALA A 26 -62.48 -8.54 -4.23
CA ALA A 26 -62.46 -8.84 -2.82
C ALA A 26 -63.53 -7.95 -2.14
N LEU A 27 -64.63 -8.56 -1.69
CA LEU A 27 -65.80 -7.89 -1.08
C LEU A 27 -65.45 -6.93 0.07
N TRP A 28 -64.25 -7.06 0.66
CA TRP A 28 -63.76 -6.15 1.68
C TRP A 28 -63.43 -4.75 1.14
N LYS A 29 -63.14 -4.59 -0.16
CA LYS A 29 -62.75 -3.31 -0.77
C LYS A 29 -63.84 -2.23 -0.73
N SER A 30 -65.12 -2.62 -0.58
CA SER A 30 -66.25 -1.70 -0.44
C SER A 30 -66.53 -1.27 1.01
N GLN A 31 -65.82 -1.85 1.98
CA GLN A 31 -66.01 -1.51 3.39
C GLN A 31 -65.40 -0.13 3.71
N SER A 32 -66.01 0.62 4.62
CA SER A 32 -65.55 1.95 5.01
C SER A 32 -64.12 1.98 5.56
N TRP A 33 -63.68 0.87 6.18
CA TRP A 33 -62.31 0.70 6.69
C TRP A 33 -61.29 0.37 5.60
N ALA A 34 -61.70 -0.03 4.39
CA ALA A 34 -60.81 -0.41 3.30
C ALA A 34 -60.09 0.79 2.64
N GLY A 35 -60.45 2.03 2.99
CA GLY A 35 -59.68 3.22 2.62
C GLY A 35 -58.28 3.18 3.21
N TRP A 36 -58.17 2.95 4.52
CA TRP A 36 -56.89 2.88 5.23
C TRP A 36 -55.99 1.75 4.71
N THR A 37 -56.58 0.61 4.35
CA THR A 37 -55.83 -0.49 3.73
C THR A 37 -55.25 -0.11 2.36
N ARG A 38 -55.99 0.65 1.54
CA ARG A 38 -55.49 1.13 0.24
C ARG A 38 -54.36 2.15 0.40
N ASP A 39 -54.51 3.07 1.34
CA ASP A 39 -53.47 4.06 1.63
C ASP A 39 -52.17 3.37 2.08
N LEU A 40 -52.28 2.35 2.94
CA LEU A 40 -51.14 1.52 3.35
C LEU A 40 -50.54 0.70 2.19
N GLU A 41 -51.37 0.15 1.29
CA GLU A 41 -50.88 -0.57 0.11
C GLU A 41 -50.09 0.37 -0.82
N ASP A 42 -50.56 1.61 -1.00
CA ASP A 42 -49.88 2.61 -1.82
C ASP A 42 -48.61 3.14 -1.14
N GLU A 43 -48.63 3.36 0.18
CA GLU A 43 -47.42 3.68 0.95
C GLU A 43 -46.36 2.57 0.85
N LEU A 44 -46.79 1.30 0.95
CA LEU A 44 -45.89 0.15 0.80
C LEU A 44 -45.30 0.07 -0.62
N LYS A 45 -46.08 0.38 -1.66
CA LYS A 45 -45.55 0.48 -3.04
C LYS A 45 -44.56 1.63 -3.18
N THR A 46 -44.81 2.77 -2.57
CA THR A 46 -43.88 3.91 -2.58
C THR A 46 -42.57 3.56 -1.91
N ILE A 47 -42.62 2.98 -0.70
CA ILE A 47 -41.43 2.54 0.03
C ILE A 47 -40.65 1.48 -0.77
N GLN A 48 -41.36 0.55 -1.42
CA GLN A 48 -40.71 -0.46 -2.28
C GLN A 48 -39.97 0.19 -3.45
N ALA A 49 -40.60 1.17 -4.12
CA ALA A 49 -39.98 1.89 -5.23
C ALA A 49 -38.75 2.70 -4.78
N GLU A 50 -38.82 3.36 -3.61
CA GLU A 50 -37.67 4.07 -3.02
C GLU A 50 -36.52 3.13 -2.66
N TYR A 51 -36.84 1.93 -2.14
CA TYR A 51 -35.84 0.92 -1.84
C TYR A 51 -35.17 0.39 -3.11
N ASP A 52 -35.93 0.12 -4.16
CA ASP A 52 -35.39 -0.36 -5.43
C ASP A 52 -34.47 0.70 -6.07
N ASP A 53 -34.86 1.99 -6.05
CA ASP A 53 -34.01 3.11 -6.51
C ASP A 53 -32.70 3.23 -5.70
N TYR A 54 -32.78 3.06 -4.37
CA TYR A 54 -31.59 3.02 -3.52
C TYR A 54 -30.65 1.88 -3.90
N ILE A 55 -31.18 0.68 -4.18
CA ILE A 55 -30.37 -0.47 -4.60
C ILE A 55 -29.68 -0.17 -5.93
N ASP A 56 -30.40 0.36 -6.92
CA ASP A 56 -29.83 0.73 -8.22
C ASP A 56 -28.70 1.76 -8.07
N HIS A 57 -28.86 2.77 -7.22
CA HIS A 57 -27.82 3.75 -6.91
C HIS A 57 -26.58 3.14 -6.25
N VAL A 58 -26.75 2.19 -5.33
CA VAL A 58 -25.63 1.49 -4.69
C VAL A 58 -24.90 0.63 -5.72
N GLU A 59 -25.62 -0.08 -6.59
CA GLU A 59 -25.03 -0.88 -7.65
C GLU A 59 -24.22 -0.02 -8.63
N ASP A 60 -24.75 1.13 -9.03
CA ASP A 60 -24.05 2.06 -9.93
C ASP A 60 -22.77 2.61 -9.32
N ARG A 61 -22.81 2.94 -8.03
CA ARG A 61 -21.61 3.34 -7.28
C ARG A 61 -20.58 2.21 -7.27
N LEU A 62 -21.00 0.97 -7.01
CA LEU A 62 -20.14 -0.20 -7.03
C LEU A 62 -19.53 -0.44 -8.41
N ARG A 63 -20.33 -0.31 -9.48
CA ARG A 63 -19.88 -0.41 -10.88
C ARG A 63 -18.83 0.67 -11.20
N SER A 64 -19.05 1.91 -10.76
CA SER A 64 -18.13 3.02 -10.93
C SER A 64 -16.80 2.78 -10.20
N GLU A 65 -16.84 2.36 -8.94
CA GLU A 65 -15.63 2.04 -8.16
C GLU A 65 -14.85 0.87 -8.76
N LYS A 66 -15.54 -0.17 -9.24
CA LYS A 66 -14.90 -1.29 -9.95
C LYS A 66 -14.20 -0.82 -11.24
N LYS A 67 -14.79 0.11 -11.99
CA LYS A 67 -14.16 0.72 -13.17
C LYS A 67 -12.91 1.53 -12.79
N LYS A 68 -12.98 2.37 -11.75
CA LYS A 68 -11.83 3.14 -11.23
C LYS A 68 -10.70 2.22 -10.80
N LYS A 69 -11.00 1.18 -10.01
CA LYS A 69 -10.02 0.18 -9.57
C LYS A 69 -9.35 -0.51 -10.76
N LYS A 70 -10.12 -0.88 -11.79
CA LYS A 70 -9.59 -1.49 -13.01
C LYS A 70 -8.67 -0.53 -13.80
N ALA A 71 -9.00 0.75 -13.85
CA ALA A 71 -8.13 1.76 -14.46
C ALA A 71 -6.82 1.93 -13.68
N LEU A 72 -6.89 1.98 -12.34
CA LEU A 72 -5.71 2.08 -11.48
C LEU A 72 -4.77 0.87 -11.65
N ILE A 73 -5.32 -0.35 -11.77
CA ILE A 73 -4.53 -1.56 -12.01
C ILE A 73 -3.74 -1.46 -13.32
N ARG A 74 -4.37 -0.96 -14.39
CA ARG A 74 -3.69 -0.76 -15.68
C ARG A 74 -2.57 0.28 -15.58
N GLU A 75 -2.81 1.35 -14.83
CA GLU A 75 -1.81 2.40 -14.64
C GLU A 75 -0.59 1.92 -13.84
N VAL A 76 -0.83 1.15 -12.77
CA VAL A 76 0.26 0.50 -12.02
C VAL A 76 1.06 -0.45 -12.91
N GLN A 77 0.39 -1.21 -13.78
CA GLN A 77 1.07 -2.09 -14.72
C GLN A 77 1.94 -1.30 -15.72
N ARG A 78 1.42 -0.21 -16.28
CA ARG A 78 2.14 0.69 -17.18
C ARG A 78 3.41 1.26 -16.51
N LEU A 79 3.27 1.80 -15.31
CA LEU A 79 4.41 2.34 -14.55
C LEU A 79 5.45 1.27 -14.21
N ASN A 80 5.02 0.04 -13.93
CA ASN A 80 5.95 -1.07 -13.69
C ASN A 80 6.75 -1.45 -14.95
N GLU A 81 6.13 -1.41 -16.13
CA GLU A 81 6.81 -1.61 -17.41
C GLU A 81 7.84 -0.50 -17.67
N GLU A 82 7.49 0.76 -17.42
CA GLU A 82 8.41 1.91 -17.52
C GLU A 82 9.59 1.78 -16.55
N LEU A 83 9.33 1.41 -15.30
CA LEU A 83 10.37 1.19 -14.30
C LEU A 83 11.34 0.08 -14.75
N ASN A 84 10.82 -1.00 -15.32
CA ASN A 84 11.66 -2.09 -15.83
C ASN A 84 12.48 -1.67 -17.06
N ALA A 85 11.94 -0.82 -17.93
CA ALA A 85 12.70 -0.24 -19.03
C ALA A 85 13.83 0.68 -18.53
N ALA A 86 13.53 1.55 -17.55
CA ALA A 86 14.54 2.42 -16.94
C ALA A 86 15.66 1.63 -16.24
N LYS A 87 15.33 0.55 -15.54
CA LYS A 87 16.33 -0.36 -14.94
C LYS A 87 17.28 -0.93 -15.99
N LYS A 88 16.76 -1.39 -17.14
CA LYS A 88 17.60 -1.91 -18.23
C LYS A 88 18.55 -0.84 -18.80
N VAL A 89 18.08 0.39 -18.96
CA VAL A 89 18.93 1.51 -19.43
C VAL A 89 20.05 1.77 -18.41
N ASN A 90 19.73 1.81 -17.11
CA ASN A 90 20.72 1.99 -16.05
C ASN A 90 21.76 0.84 -16.02
N ASP A 91 21.33 -0.40 -16.24
CA ASP A 91 22.24 -1.55 -16.31
C ASP A 91 23.21 -1.43 -17.51
N ILE A 92 22.72 -0.99 -18.67
CA ILE A 92 23.55 -0.72 -19.85
C ILE A 92 24.57 0.38 -19.54
N GLU A 93 24.14 1.47 -18.91
CA GLU A 93 25.03 2.56 -18.54
C GLU A 93 26.10 2.10 -17.53
N LYS A 94 25.71 1.29 -16.55
CA LYS A 94 26.64 0.70 -15.58
C LYS A 94 27.69 -0.18 -16.28
N MET A 95 27.29 -1.00 -17.24
CA MET A 95 28.22 -1.79 -18.06
C MET A 95 29.14 -0.89 -18.88
N GLN A 96 28.63 0.19 -19.48
CA GLN A 96 29.44 1.15 -20.23
C GLN A 96 30.48 1.84 -19.34
N ARG A 97 30.11 2.25 -18.14
CA ARG A 97 31.03 2.84 -17.15
C ARG A 97 32.12 1.84 -16.73
N GLN A 98 31.76 0.58 -16.48
CA GLN A 98 32.73 -0.48 -16.16
C GLN A 98 33.71 -0.72 -17.32
N ASN A 99 33.21 -0.76 -18.56
CA ASN A 99 34.06 -0.88 -19.74
C ASN A 99 35.02 0.31 -19.86
N ALA A 100 34.55 1.54 -19.64
CA ALA A 100 35.40 2.74 -19.68
C ALA A 100 36.53 2.69 -18.62
N LEU A 101 36.23 2.25 -17.40
CA LEU A 101 37.24 2.08 -16.36
C LEU A 101 38.28 1.02 -16.74
N ALA A 102 37.85 -0.12 -17.28
CA ALA A 102 38.76 -1.17 -17.75
C ALA A 102 39.70 -0.67 -18.86
N LEU A 103 39.21 0.18 -19.77
CA LEU A 103 40.03 0.84 -20.81
C LEU A 103 41.09 1.76 -20.19
N ILE A 104 40.70 2.57 -19.19
CA ILE A 104 41.62 3.48 -18.50
C ILE A 104 42.72 2.70 -17.77
N ASP A 105 42.36 1.62 -17.09
CA ASP A 105 43.33 0.78 -16.37
C ASP A 105 44.30 0.07 -17.31
N ALA A 106 43.81 -0.45 -18.45
CA ALA A 106 44.65 -1.03 -19.49
C ALA A 106 45.66 -0.01 -20.04
N ALA A 107 45.20 1.22 -20.33
CA ALA A 107 46.07 2.30 -20.79
C ALA A 107 47.13 2.69 -19.75
N ARG A 108 46.75 2.76 -18.46
CA ARG A 108 47.69 3.01 -17.35
C ARG A 108 48.77 1.94 -17.25
N GLN A 109 48.39 0.66 -17.38
CA GLN A 109 49.35 -0.45 -17.36
C GLN A 109 50.35 -0.37 -18.50
N GLU A 110 49.91 0.00 -19.72
CA GLU A 110 50.81 0.16 -20.86
C GLU A 110 51.84 1.26 -20.62
N LEU A 111 51.40 2.43 -20.14
CA LEU A 111 52.29 3.56 -19.82
C LEU A 111 53.39 3.19 -18.81
N VAL A 112 53.08 2.35 -17.82
CA VAL A 112 54.05 1.89 -16.83
C VAL A 112 55.09 0.94 -17.44
N THR A 113 54.68 0.06 -18.37
CA THR A 113 55.59 -0.95 -18.97
C THR A 113 56.54 -0.41 -20.03
N SER A 114 56.25 0.76 -20.61
CA SER A 114 56.91 1.24 -21.83
C SER A 114 58.09 2.21 -21.60
N ALA A 115 58.74 2.18 -20.45
CA ALA A 115 59.82 3.10 -20.10
C ALA A 115 61.12 2.96 -20.95
N SER A 116 61.21 2.00 -21.88
CA SER A 116 62.48 1.74 -22.61
C SER A 116 62.46 1.99 -24.13
N GLU A 117 61.32 2.03 -24.83
CA GLU A 117 61.23 2.43 -26.25
C GLU A 117 59.74 2.48 -26.63
N TYR A 118 59.15 3.67 -26.63
CA TYR A 118 57.71 3.84 -26.87
C TYR A 118 57.41 4.02 -28.36
N ASP A 119 57.02 2.94 -29.06
CA ASP A 119 56.42 3.05 -30.40
C ASP A 119 54.88 3.14 -30.28
N SER A 120 54.36 4.35 -30.48
CA SER A 120 52.95 4.70 -30.24
C SER A 120 51.95 3.90 -31.09
N LYS A 121 52.35 3.48 -32.30
CA LYS A 121 51.49 2.68 -33.18
C LYS A 121 51.34 1.25 -32.68
N THR A 122 52.42 0.66 -32.19
CA THR A 122 52.43 -0.75 -31.77
C THR A 122 51.73 -0.93 -30.41
N SER A 123 51.87 0.01 -29.47
CA SER A 123 51.13 -0.02 -28.19
C SER A 123 49.62 0.12 -28.39
N PHE A 124 49.16 1.09 -29.20
CA PHE A 124 47.72 1.26 -29.43
C PHE A 124 47.06 0.01 -30.02
N MET A 125 47.72 -0.64 -30.99
CA MET A 125 47.22 -1.89 -31.55
C MET A 125 47.23 -3.03 -30.54
N ARG A 126 48.27 -3.13 -29.68
CA ARG A 126 48.32 -4.11 -28.58
C ARG A 126 47.17 -3.90 -27.58
N MET A 127 46.84 -2.65 -27.27
CA MET A 127 45.72 -2.30 -26.38
C MET A 127 44.39 -2.79 -26.96
N LEU A 128 44.11 -2.47 -28.23
CA LEU A 128 42.88 -2.92 -28.92
C LEU A 128 42.78 -4.44 -29.01
N THR A 129 43.90 -5.14 -29.20
CA THR A 129 43.93 -6.61 -29.21
C THR A 129 43.66 -7.20 -27.82
N LYS A 130 44.27 -6.66 -26.75
CA LYS A 130 44.01 -7.11 -25.36
C LYS A 130 42.54 -6.94 -24.95
N LEU A 131 41.89 -5.89 -25.44
CA LEU A 131 40.49 -5.60 -25.15
C LEU A 131 39.51 -6.38 -26.04
N GLY A 132 39.99 -7.24 -26.94
CA GLY A 132 39.14 -8.00 -27.86
C GLY A 132 38.42 -7.13 -28.90
N LEU A 133 38.79 -5.85 -29.04
CA LEU A 133 38.20 -4.90 -30.00
C LEU A 133 38.84 -4.98 -31.39
N SER A 134 39.97 -5.68 -31.51
CA SER A 134 40.60 -5.99 -32.80
C SER A 134 39.76 -7.03 -33.54
N ARG A 135 38.70 -6.57 -34.23
CA ARG A 135 38.00 -7.39 -35.22
C ARG A 135 38.99 -7.70 -36.34
N LYS A 136 39.37 -8.98 -36.49
CA LYS A 136 39.91 -9.47 -37.76
C LYS A 136 38.94 -9.07 -38.85
N THR A 137 39.41 -8.28 -39.80
CA THR A 137 38.68 -7.92 -41.01
C THR A 137 38.61 -9.13 -41.93
N ASP A 138 37.83 -10.14 -41.55
CA ASP A 138 37.36 -11.15 -42.47
C ASP A 138 36.05 -10.61 -43.03
N SER A 139 36.14 -9.87 -44.14
CA SER A 139 35.03 -9.16 -44.78
C SER A 139 33.93 -10.12 -45.25
N PRO A 140 32.69 -10.05 -44.73
CA PRO A 140 31.51 -10.55 -45.41
C PRO A 140 30.81 -9.36 -46.08
N GLN A 141 30.62 -9.42 -47.40
CA GLN A 141 29.73 -8.48 -48.08
C GLN A 141 28.32 -8.58 -47.46
N MET A 142 27.83 -7.50 -46.86
CA MET A 142 26.48 -7.37 -46.32
C MET A 142 25.70 -6.25 -47.04
N PRO A 143 24.37 -6.39 -47.23
CA PRO A 143 23.56 -5.53 -48.10
C PRO A 143 23.39 -4.10 -47.56
N GLN A 144 23.27 -3.12 -48.47
CA GLN A 144 23.37 -1.68 -48.19
C GLN A 144 22.10 -1.01 -47.63
N ASP A 145 21.02 -1.73 -47.35
CA ASP A 145 19.69 -1.10 -47.18
C ASP A 145 19.18 -0.95 -45.73
N LEU A 146 20.03 -1.14 -44.71
CA LEU A 146 19.64 -0.90 -43.30
C LEU A 146 20.69 -0.11 -42.52
N TYR A 147 20.79 1.18 -42.80
CA TYR A 147 21.41 2.14 -41.88
C TYR A 147 20.35 3.04 -41.25
N PRO A 148 20.12 2.98 -39.92
CA PRO A 148 19.41 4.06 -39.24
C PRO A 148 20.25 5.34 -39.32
N LYS A 149 19.58 6.45 -39.63
CA LYS A 149 20.19 7.79 -39.72
C LYS A 149 21.02 8.08 -38.47
N ARG A 150 22.30 8.32 -38.69
CA ARG A 150 23.33 8.74 -37.73
C ARG A 150 22.81 9.92 -36.90
N THR A 151 22.36 9.67 -35.69
CA THR A 151 22.06 10.72 -34.72
C THR A 151 23.38 11.37 -34.35
N GLN A 152 23.55 12.64 -34.70
CA GLN A 152 24.74 13.41 -34.37
C GLN A 152 24.88 13.45 -32.85
N LEU A 153 26.03 13.01 -32.32
CA LEU A 153 26.36 13.22 -30.92
C LEU A 153 26.35 14.73 -30.64
N PRO A 154 25.80 15.18 -29.49
CA PRO A 154 25.86 16.59 -29.11
C PRO A 154 27.31 17.05 -29.02
N SER A 155 27.57 18.30 -29.41
CA SER A 155 28.91 18.88 -29.37
C SER A 155 29.46 18.87 -27.92
N PRO A 156 30.79 18.88 -27.74
CA PRO A 156 31.41 18.93 -26.41
C PRO A 156 30.93 20.12 -25.57
N GLU A 157 30.54 21.22 -26.21
CA GLU A 157 29.99 22.42 -25.58
C GLU A 157 28.61 22.16 -24.95
N THR A 158 27.75 21.36 -25.61
CA THR A 158 26.43 20.97 -25.10
C THR A 158 26.55 20.03 -23.89
N LEU A 159 27.55 19.14 -23.87
CA LEU A 159 27.81 18.27 -22.72
C LEU A 159 28.33 19.05 -21.50
N MET A 160 29.17 20.06 -21.73
CA MET A 160 29.65 20.95 -20.66
C MET A 160 28.53 21.81 -20.07
N LEU A 161 27.54 22.22 -20.87
CA LEU A 161 26.39 22.99 -20.40
C LEU A 161 25.44 22.15 -19.53
N LEU A 162 25.25 20.87 -19.85
CA LEU A 162 24.47 19.92 -19.05
C LEU A 162 25.12 19.63 -17.69
N ILE A 163 26.45 19.50 -17.66
CA ILE A 163 27.19 19.27 -16.41
C ILE A 163 27.16 20.53 -15.52
N SER A 164 27.17 21.73 -16.12
CA SER A 164 27.13 22.99 -15.36
C SER A 164 25.73 23.35 -14.83
N GLN A 165 24.65 22.79 -15.38
CA GLN A 165 23.27 23.04 -14.92
C GLN A 165 22.82 22.10 -13.79
N HIS A 166 23.53 21.00 -13.57
CA HIS A 166 23.30 20.12 -12.41
C HIS A 166 24.30 20.49 -11.31
N GLY A 167 23.93 21.50 -10.52
CA GLY A 167 24.64 21.84 -9.29
C GLY A 167 24.90 20.60 -8.44
N ALA A 168 26.11 20.53 -7.88
CA ALA A 168 26.62 19.57 -6.90
C ALA A 168 25.65 18.41 -6.59
N PHE A 169 25.92 17.25 -7.20
CA PHE A 169 25.26 16.01 -6.85
C PHE A 169 25.70 15.63 -5.42
N ASP A 170 24.93 16.04 -4.43
CA ASP A 170 25.04 15.52 -3.07
C ASP A 170 24.84 14.01 -3.17
N PHE A 171 25.92 13.26 -2.94
CA PHE A 171 25.79 11.83 -2.66
C PHE A 171 24.77 11.69 -1.52
N PRO A 172 23.84 10.73 -1.56
CA PRO A 172 23.09 10.37 -0.38
C PRO A 172 24.11 9.76 0.58
N SER A 173 24.72 10.61 1.40
CA SER A 173 25.22 10.20 2.70
C SER A 173 24.05 9.52 3.37
N THR A 174 24.19 8.22 3.58
CA THR A 174 23.37 7.40 4.47
C THR A 174 23.60 7.89 5.91
N ALA A 175 23.33 9.16 6.16
CA ALA A 175 22.92 9.59 7.47
C ALA A 175 21.59 8.89 7.72
N LEU A 176 21.61 7.90 8.61
CA LEU A 176 20.43 7.52 9.36
C LEU A 176 19.97 8.78 10.09
N ILE A 177 19.21 9.63 9.40
CA ILE A 177 18.38 10.62 10.03
C ILE A 177 17.34 9.78 10.75
N ALA A 178 17.67 9.40 11.99
CA ALA A 178 16.67 9.02 12.97
C ALA A 178 15.82 10.28 13.17
N GLU A 179 14.89 10.50 12.25
CA GLU A 179 13.88 11.51 12.37
C GLU A 179 13.24 11.28 13.73
N ARG A 180 13.44 12.23 14.62
CA ARG A 180 12.95 12.15 15.99
C ARG A 180 11.45 11.89 15.87
N ASP A 181 10.99 10.72 16.32
CA ASP A 181 9.60 10.27 16.21
C ASP A 181 8.69 11.48 16.44
N PRO A 182 7.89 11.91 15.44
CA PRO A 182 7.12 13.12 15.56
C PRO A 182 6.25 13.01 16.81
N THR A 183 6.29 14.06 17.64
CA THR A 183 5.49 14.13 18.87
C THR A 183 4.07 13.69 18.53
N ARG A 184 3.62 12.55 19.07
CA ARG A 184 2.29 12.02 18.75
C ARG A 184 1.24 13.10 19.06
N PRO A 185 0.19 13.23 18.24
CA PRO A 185 -0.87 14.19 18.50
C PRO A 185 -1.48 13.92 19.89
N ASP A 186 -1.74 15.01 20.61
CA ASP A 186 -2.32 15.02 21.97
C ASP A 186 -3.49 14.04 22.20
N PRO A 187 -4.45 13.84 21.26
CA PRO A 187 -5.54 12.87 21.47
C PRO A 187 -5.06 11.43 21.68
N THR A 188 -4.06 10.97 20.93
CA THR A 188 -3.56 9.59 21.05
C THR A 188 -2.78 9.40 22.35
N ARG A 189 -2.05 10.43 22.80
CA ARG A 189 -1.38 10.44 24.11
C ARG A 189 -2.40 10.33 25.23
N ASN A 190 -3.45 11.15 25.19
CA ASN A 190 -4.47 11.18 26.23
C ASN A 190 -5.22 9.84 26.31
N LEU A 191 -5.58 9.24 25.17
CA LEU A 191 -6.19 7.91 25.13
C LEU A 191 -5.31 6.82 25.74
N LEU A 192 -3.99 6.87 25.52
CA LEU A 192 -3.06 5.93 26.15
C LEU A 192 -2.99 6.14 27.66
N ILE A 193 -2.94 7.39 28.12
CA ILE A 193 -2.95 7.71 29.56
C ILE A 193 -4.26 7.21 30.18
N ASP A 194 -5.40 7.47 29.55
CA ASP A 194 -6.71 7.10 30.09
C ASP A 194 -6.91 5.58 30.17
N ARG A 195 -6.38 4.83 29.21
CA ARG A 195 -6.58 3.37 29.14
C ARG A 195 -5.54 2.58 29.92
N VAL A 196 -4.32 3.09 30.06
CA VAL A 196 -3.20 2.36 30.64
C VAL A 196 -2.91 2.78 32.08
N CYS A 197 -3.06 4.07 32.40
CA CYS A 197 -2.72 4.59 33.71
C CYS A 197 -3.90 4.47 34.70
N LEU A 198 -3.57 4.23 35.97
CA LEU A 198 -4.51 4.31 37.08
C LEU A 198 -5.06 5.73 37.20
N GLU A 199 -6.32 5.87 37.63
CA GLU A 199 -7.03 7.15 37.69
C GLU A 199 -6.22 8.24 38.44
N ASP A 200 -5.65 7.86 39.58
CA ASP A 200 -4.94 8.76 40.50
C ASP A 200 -3.68 9.40 39.91
N ILE A 201 -3.09 8.81 38.87
CA ILE A 201 -1.82 9.27 38.29
C ILE A 201 -2.01 9.93 36.92
N ARG A 202 -3.18 9.85 36.29
CA ARG A 202 -3.38 10.33 34.91
C ARG A 202 -2.99 11.80 34.73
N GLU A 203 -3.40 12.64 35.67
CA GLU A 203 -3.18 14.09 35.58
C GLU A 203 -1.69 14.45 35.74
N ILE A 204 -0.98 13.74 36.61
CA ILE A 204 0.47 13.89 36.78
C ILE A 204 1.18 13.56 35.45
N TYR A 205 0.75 12.49 34.77
CA TYR A 205 1.34 12.06 33.50
C TYR A 205 1.02 12.97 32.31
N ARG A 206 -0.13 13.66 32.34
CA ARG A 206 -0.49 14.66 31.32
C ARG A 206 0.35 15.92 31.44
N ILE A 207 0.67 16.33 32.67
CA ILE A 207 1.42 17.56 32.95
C ILE A 207 2.95 17.36 32.81
N ASP A 208 3.45 16.15 33.07
CA ASP A 208 4.90 15.89 33.06
C ASP A 208 5.52 16.04 31.64
N PRO A 209 6.45 17.00 31.43
CA PRO A 209 7.07 17.22 30.12
C PRO A 209 7.88 16.03 29.62
N ARG A 210 8.30 15.10 30.49
CA ARG A 210 9.01 13.87 30.10
C ARG A 210 8.12 12.91 29.31
N ASN A 211 6.80 13.03 29.48
CA ASN A 211 5.78 12.20 28.83
C ASN A 211 5.18 12.86 27.58
N LYS A 212 5.72 14.01 27.14
CA LYS A 212 5.29 14.70 25.93
C LYS A 212 5.48 13.84 24.68
N ASP A 213 6.62 13.16 24.60
CA ASP A 213 7.00 12.29 23.47
C ASP A 213 6.51 10.85 23.76
N ALA A 214 5.22 10.59 23.52
CA ALA A 214 4.61 9.27 23.76
C ALA A 214 5.05 8.25 22.69
N VAL A 215 6.24 7.68 22.86
CA VAL A 215 6.78 6.63 21.98
C VAL A 215 6.46 5.26 22.55
N ALA A 216 5.49 4.58 21.95
CA ALA A 216 5.16 3.20 22.28
C ALA A 216 5.95 2.21 21.40
N ARG A 217 6.73 1.33 22.03
CA ARG A 217 7.40 0.21 21.35
C ARG A 217 6.47 -0.98 21.26
N ILE A 218 6.12 -1.37 20.03
CA ILE A 218 5.28 -2.54 19.78
C ILE A 218 6.13 -3.80 19.99
N ASN A 219 5.77 -4.62 20.98
CA ASN A 219 6.46 -5.87 21.30
C ASN A 219 5.53 -7.07 21.06
N LEU A 220 5.56 -7.63 19.85
CA LEU A 220 4.67 -8.76 19.52
C LEU A 220 5.13 -10.12 20.05
N GLY A 221 6.40 -10.25 20.44
CA GLY A 221 7.00 -11.52 20.86
C GLY A 221 6.70 -11.95 22.29
N ARG A 222 6.01 -11.13 23.10
CA ARG A 222 5.74 -11.43 24.51
C ARG A 222 4.35 -10.99 24.92
N ARG A 223 3.60 -11.91 25.54
CA ARG A 223 2.33 -11.61 26.21
C ARG A 223 2.55 -11.47 27.72
N ARG A 224 1.82 -10.55 28.34
CA ARG A 224 1.74 -10.39 29.79
C ARG A 224 0.98 -11.55 30.40
N ALA A 225 1.36 -11.97 31.61
CA ALA A 225 0.53 -12.88 32.38
C ALA A 225 -0.74 -12.14 32.81
N PRO A 226 -1.92 -12.78 32.75
CA PRO A 226 -3.17 -12.16 33.16
C PRO A 226 -3.07 -11.72 34.62
N GLY A 227 -3.51 -10.49 34.92
CA GLY A 227 -3.47 -9.91 36.27
C GLY A 227 -2.13 -9.29 36.68
N THR A 228 -1.13 -9.22 35.79
CA THR A 228 0.12 -8.50 36.10
C THR A 228 -0.15 -6.99 36.14
N PRO A 229 0.04 -6.30 37.28
CA PRO A 229 -0.14 -4.86 37.35
C PRO A 229 0.89 -4.14 36.47
N PRO A 230 0.55 -2.95 35.94
CA PRO A 230 1.54 -2.12 35.27
C PRO A 230 2.67 -1.77 36.26
N PRO A 231 3.93 -1.68 35.80
CA PRO A 231 5.06 -1.32 36.66
C PRO A 231 4.82 0.07 37.28
N TRP A 232 5.14 0.21 38.58
CA TRP A 232 4.98 1.46 39.35
C TRP A 232 5.68 2.67 38.70
N THR A 233 6.80 2.43 38.02
CA THR A 233 7.53 3.42 37.24
C THR A 233 7.20 3.22 35.77
N PHE A 234 6.20 3.96 35.28
CA PHE A 234 5.82 3.97 33.88
C PHE A 234 6.36 5.25 33.22
N SER A 235 6.74 5.18 31.95
CA SER A 235 7.07 6.35 31.14
C SER A 235 6.42 6.17 29.78
N LEU A 236 5.78 7.23 29.28
CA LEU A 236 5.19 7.23 27.93
C LEU A 236 6.28 7.21 26.85
N ARG A 237 7.49 7.66 27.18
CA ARG A 237 8.66 7.58 26.32
C ARG A 237 9.27 6.20 26.50
N ASN A 238 9.14 5.34 25.50
CA ASN A 238 9.53 3.92 25.53
C ASN A 238 8.53 3.00 26.26
N TYR A 239 7.24 3.25 26.08
CA TYR A 239 6.24 2.34 26.62
C TYR A 239 6.21 1.02 25.83
N ASN A 240 6.45 -0.11 26.51
CA ASN A 240 6.36 -1.43 25.88
C ASN A 240 4.89 -1.83 25.70
N LEU A 241 4.38 -1.64 24.49
CA LEU A 241 3.02 -1.98 24.10
C LEU A 241 2.95 -3.44 23.65
N GLN A 242 2.26 -4.26 24.43
CA GLN A 242 2.11 -5.69 24.19
C GLN A 242 0.78 -6.03 23.46
N PRO A 243 0.66 -7.23 22.85
CA PRO A 243 -0.52 -7.57 22.04
C PRO A 243 -1.85 -7.51 22.80
N ASP A 244 -1.86 -7.90 24.08
CA ASP A 244 -3.04 -7.81 24.96
C ASP A 244 -3.52 -6.36 25.13
N GLN A 245 -2.56 -5.43 25.27
CA GLN A 245 -2.86 -4.01 25.41
C GLN A 245 -3.34 -3.42 24.09
N MET A 246 -2.76 -3.84 22.97
CA MET A 246 -3.21 -3.44 21.64
C MET A 246 -4.64 -3.89 21.36
N ILE A 247 -5.00 -5.13 21.75
CA ILE A 247 -6.37 -5.65 21.65
C ILE A 247 -7.33 -4.79 22.49
N ASN A 248 -6.95 -4.46 23.73
CA ASN A 248 -7.76 -3.60 24.60
C ASN A 248 -7.90 -2.16 24.09
N LEU A 249 -6.97 -1.69 23.26
CA LEU A 249 -7.00 -0.40 22.57
C LEU A 249 -7.68 -0.48 21.19
N HIS A 250 -8.23 -1.64 20.81
CA HIS A 250 -8.81 -1.91 19.49
C HIS A 250 -7.86 -1.62 18.31
N MET A 251 -6.56 -1.83 18.52
CA MET A 251 -5.56 -1.72 17.46
C MET A 251 -5.50 -3.01 16.63
N PRO A 252 -5.29 -2.93 15.30
CA PRO A 252 -5.22 -4.11 14.43
C PRO A 252 -3.88 -4.84 14.60
N VAL A 253 -3.79 -5.75 15.58
CA VAL A 253 -2.54 -6.45 15.93
C VAL A 253 -1.97 -7.24 14.75
N GLU A 254 -2.84 -7.91 13.99
CA GLU A 254 -2.48 -8.73 12.83
C GLU A 254 -1.80 -7.89 11.75
N TYR A 255 -2.30 -6.68 11.50
CA TYR A 255 -1.73 -5.75 10.54
C TYR A 255 -0.29 -5.34 10.92
N TYR A 256 -0.07 -4.98 12.20
CA TYR A 256 1.26 -4.65 12.68
C TYR A 256 2.22 -5.85 12.62
N ALA A 257 1.72 -7.05 12.92
CA ALA A 257 2.50 -8.29 12.86
C ALA A 257 2.96 -8.60 11.44
N GLU A 258 2.04 -8.54 10.47
CA GLU A 258 2.34 -8.77 9.05
C GLU A 258 3.37 -7.75 8.55
N HIS A 259 3.18 -6.46 8.86
CA HIS A 259 4.09 -5.40 8.43
C HIS A 259 5.50 -5.57 9.03
N MET A 260 5.60 -5.84 10.33
CA MET A 260 6.91 -6.11 10.96
C MET A 260 7.59 -7.35 10.36
N ALA A 261 6.86 -8.43 10.14
CA ALA A 261 7.40 -9.64 9.52
C ALA A 261 7.90 -9.35 8.09
N ARG A 262 7.12 -8.62 7.28
CA ARG A 262 7.52 -8.21 5.93
C ARG A 262 8.76 -7.33 5.96
N THR A 263 8.82 -6.31 6.82
CA THR A 263 9.98 -5.41 6.92
C THR A 263 11.24 -6.16 7.34
N LEU A 264 11.14 -7.05 8.33
CA LEU A 264 12.27 -7.89 8.76
C LEU A 264 12.73 -8.84 7.65
N ALA A 265 11.81 -9.43 6.88
CA ALA A 265 12.14 -10.30 5.76
C ALA A 265 12.90 -9.58 4.62
N HIS A 266 12.70 -8.27 4.44
CA HIS A 266 13.44 -7.48 3.45
C HIS A 266 14.79 -6.95 3.98
N SER A 267 15.00 -6.99 5.29
CA SER A 267 16.21 -6.46 5.95
C SER A 267 17.27 -7.54 6.21
N HIS A 268 17.04 -8.76 5.73
CA HIS A 268 17.94 -9.92 5.85
C HIS A 268 18.70 -10.21 4.56
#